data_AF-A0A960H3R7-F1
#
_entry.id   AF-A0A960H3R7-F1
#
_cell.length_a   1.000
_cell.length_b   1.000
_cell.length_c   1.000
_cell.angle_alpha   90.00
_cell.angle_beta   90.00
_cell.angle_gamma   90.00
#
_symmetry.space_group_name_H-M   'P 1'
#
loop_
_entity.id
_entity.type
_entity.pdbx_description
1 polymer ?
#
loop_
_entity_poly.entity_id
_entity_poly.type
_entity_poly.pdbx_seq_one_letter_code
_entity_poly.pdbx_strand_id
1 'polypeptide(L)'
;ICTAKIVQQVPGIDAKFYGATQVIDEARHVEAYSRLLHEKFQLAYPITPTLKNLLQDVLNDSRWDMTYLGMQVLIEGLALAAFASIRDTAQNPLAASVNAYVMQDEARHVAFGRLSLRDYYPRLSQAERDEREEFAVEACYAMRDRFLAEEVWERLGLPVDECAEHTSNSSFMQGYRSDLFTRIVPMMKDIGL
;
A
#
# COMPACT_ATOMS: atom_id res chain seq x y z
N ILE A 1 -1.59 13.18 -2.77
CA ILE A 1 -0.28 13.87 -2.80
C ILE A 1 0.75 13.07 -3.59
N CYS A 2 1.02 11.80 -3.26
CA CYS A 2 1.99 10.97 -3.99
C CYS A 2 1.72 10.89 -5.50
N THR A 3 0.48 10.64 -5.92
CA THR A 3 0.10 10.61 -7.34
C THR A 3 0.40 11.92 -8.09
N ALA A 4 0.18 13.09 -7.45
CA ALA A 4 0.54 14.38 -8.05
C ALA A 4 2.06 14.58 -8.13
N LYS A 5 2.80 14.12 -7.10
CA LYS A 5 4.27 14.13 -7.08
C LYS A 5 4.84 13.26 -8.21
N ILE A 6 4.28 12.07 -8.43
CA ILE A 6 4.61 11.19 -9.55
C ILE A 6 4.53 11.94 -10.87
N VAL A 7 3.41 12.60 -11.17
CA VAL A 7 3.21 13.35 -12.43
C VAL A 7 4.30 14.42 -12.61
N GLN A 8 4.71 15.08 -11.53
CA GLN A 8 5.76 16.10 -11.59
C GLN A 8 7.13 15.50 -11.87
N GLN A 9 7.48 14.40 -11.22
CA GLN A 9 8.86 13.88 -11.17
C GLN A 9 9.20 12.86 -12.27
N VAL A 10 8.22 12.11 -12.79
CA VAL A 10 8.54 11.10 -13.81
C VAL A 10 9.09 11.75 -15.09
N PRO A 11 10.09 11.12 -15.74
CA PRO A 11 10.80 11.76 -16.85
C PRO A 11 10.02 11.74 -18.18
N GLY A 12 9.27 10.67 -18.45
CA GLY A 12 8.59 10.45 -19.73
C GLY A 12 7.19 11.06 -19.80
N ILE A 13 6.82 11.62 -20.96
CA ILE A 13 5.49 12.23 -21.16
C ILE A 13 4.36 11.19 -21.02
N ASP A 14 4.56 9.97 -21.50
CA ASP A 14 3.57 8.90 -21.40
C ASP A 14 3.31 8.51 -19.93
N ALA A 15 4.35 8.50 -19.10
CA ALA A 15 4.22 8.27 -17.67
C ALA A 15 3.49 9.42 -16.97
N LYS A 16 3.65 10.67 -17.43
CA LYS A 16 2.88 11.82 -16.93
C LYS A 16 1.41 11.70 -17.31
N PHE A 17 1.10 11.30 -18.55
CA PHE A 17 -0.29 11.07 -18.99
C PHE A 17 -0.95 9.97 -18.17
N TYR A 18 -0.26 8.85 -17.95
CA TYR A 18 -0.76 7.80 -17.09
C TYR A 18 -0.93 8.28 -15.64
N GLY A 19 0.09 8.92 -15.06
CA GLY A 19 0.01 9.47 -13.71
C GLY A 19 -1.14 10.46 -13.52
N ALA A 20 -1.47 11.25 -14.54
CA ALA A 20 -2.63 12.16 -14.47
C ALA A 20 -3.96 11.40 -14.32
N THR A 21 -4.09 10.20 -14.91
CA THR A 21 -5.25 9.35 -14.67
C THR A 21 -5.27 8.81 -13.24
N GLN A 22 -4.11 8.44 -12.67
CA GLN A 22 -4.01 8.03 -11.27
C GLN A 22 -4.44 9.16 -10.32
N VAL A 23 -4.14 10.42 -10.63
CA VAL A 23 -4.58 11.55 -9.79
C VAL A 23 -6.10 11.60 -9.68
N ILE A 24 -6.80 11.32 -10.79
CA ILE A 24 -8.27 11.29 -10.83
C ILE A 24 -8.79 10.07 -10.06
N ASP A 25 -8.19 8.89 -10.25
CA ASP A 25 -8.56 7.66 -9.55
C ASP A 25 -8.42 7.84 -8.03
N GLU A 26 -7.28 8.33 -7.55
CA GLU A 26 -7.04 8.55 -6.12
C GLU A 26 -7.97 9.60 -5.50
N ALA A 27 -8.31 10.65 -6.24
CA ALA A 27 -9.30 11.62 -5.78
C ALA A 27 -10.68 10.97 -5.59
N ARG A 28 -11.06 10.07 -6.50
CA ARG A 28 -12.31 9.30 -6.41
C ARG A 28 -12.27 8.26 -5.29
N HIS A 29 -11.13 7.61 -5.06
CA HIS A 29 -10.94 6.66 -3.97
C HIS A 29 -11.13 7.33 -2.61
N VAL A 30 -10.46 8.48 -2.40
CA VAL A 30 -10.59 9.27 -1.18
C VAL A 30 -12.04 9.68 -0.95
N GLU A 31 -12.73 10.18 -1.97
CA GLU A 31 -14.14 10.57 -1.85
C GLU A 31 -15.05 9.36 -1.52
N ALA A 32 -14.87 8.24 -2.24
CA ALA A 32 -15.67 7.03 -2.04
C ALA A 32 -15.50 6.46 -0.63
N TYR A 33 -14.26 6.32 -0.15
CA TYR A 33 -14.00 5.83 1.20
C TYR A 33 -14.44 6.85 2.27
N SER A 34 -14.24 8.15 2.05
CA SER A 34 -14.71 9.19 2.96
C SER A 34 -16.22 9.09 3.17
N ARG A 35 -17.00 9.01 2.09
CA ARG A 35 -18.45 8.88 2.18
C ARG A 35 -18.89 7.56 2.81
N LEU A 36 -18.22 6.45 2.48
CA LEU A 36 -18.51 5.15 3.11
C LEU A 36 -18.28 5.21 4.63
N LEU A 37 -17.13 5.73 5.06
CA LEU A 37 -16.75 5.80 6.47
C LEU A 37 -17.59 6.81 7.26
N HIS A 38 -17.85 8.00 6.70
CA HIS A 38 -18.52 9.08 7.43
C HIS A 38 -20.04 9.11 7.28
N GLU A 39 -20.59 8.72 6.13
CA GLU A 39 -22.05 8.71 5.94
C GLU A 39 -22.69 7.36 6.29
N LYS A 40 -21.99 6.24 6.09
CA LYS A 40 -22.57 4.90 6.25
C LYS A 40 -22.14 4.21 7.53
N PHE A 41 -20.84 4.21 7.84
CA PHE A 41 -20.33 3.54 9.05
C PHE A 41 -20.21 4.47 10.25
N GLN A 42 -20.07 5.77 10.00
CA GLN A 42 -19.89 6.81 11.01
C GLN A 42 -18.73 6.53 11.98
N LEU A 43 -17.70 5.82 11.50
CA LEU A 43 -16.52 5.42 12.26
C LEU A 43 -15.30 5.45 11.36
N ALA A 44 -14.24 6.11 11.82
CA ALA A 44 -12.95 6.13 11.18
C ALA A 44 -11.85 6.15 12.25
N TYR A 45 -10.82 5.33 12.06
CA TYR A 45 -9.60 5.35 12.87
C TYR A 45 -8.54 6.23 12.19
N PRO A 46 -7.63 6.84 12.96
CA PRO A 46 -6.50 7.55 12.39
C PRO A 46 -5.57 6.59 11.63
N ILE A 47 -4.72 7.17 10.78
CA ILE A 47 -3.62 6.43 10.16
C ILE A 47 -2.66 5.90 11.24
N THR A 48 -2.24 4.64 11.09
CA THR A 48 -1.25 4.05 12.00
C THR A 48 0.09 4.78 11.90
N PRO A 49 0.84 4.99 13.00
CA PRO A 49 2.14 5.66 12.98
C PRO A 49 3.10 5.05 11.95
N THR A 50 3.10 3.72 11.86
CA THR A 50 3.95 2.97 10.95
C THR A 50 3.65 3.26 9.47
N LEU A 51 2.38 3.29 9.05
CA LEU A 51 2.05 3.68 7.67
C LEU A 51 2.36 5.16 7.43
N LYS A 52 2.10 6.03 8.42
CA LYS A 52 2.38 7.45 8.29
C LYS A 52 3.86 7.72 8.03
N ASN A 53 4.76 7.05 8.77
CA ASN A 53 6.20 7.19 8.59
C ASN A 53 6.63 6.70 7.20
N LEU A 54 6.18 5.51 6.78
CA LEU A 54 6.48 4.99 5.43
C LEU A 54 6.01 5.96 4.32
N LEU A 55 4.80 6.52 4.46
CA LEU A 55 4.29 7.53 3.53
C LEU A 55 5.15 8.80 3.52
N GLN A 56 5.64 9.23 4.69
CA GLN A 56 6.51 10.39 4.79
C GLN A 56 7.86 10.14 4.11
N ASP A 57 8.45 8.96 4.28
CA ASP A 57 9.70 8.57 3.61
C ASP A 57 9.53 8.61 2.09
N VAL A 58 8.45 8.01 1.59
CA VAL A 58 8.06 8.04 0.16
C VAL A 58 7.84 9.47 -0.34
N LEU A 59 7.20 10.33 0.46
CA LEU A 59 6.92 11.72 0.09
C LEU A 59 8.15 12.62 0.14
N ASN A 60 9.13 12.33 0.99
CA ASN A 60 10.33 13.15 1.15
C ASN A 60 11.44 12.77 0.16
N ASP A 61 11.43 11.55 -0.39
CA ASP A 61 12.45 11.16 -1.36
C ASP A 61 12.31 11.93 -2.69
N SER A 62 13.38 12.60 -3.14
CA SER A 62 13.35 13.36 -4.39
C SER A 62 13.29 12.50 -5.65
N ARG A 63 13.64 11.21 -5.55
CA ARG A 63 13.78 10.31 -6.68
C ARG A 63 12.43 9.68 -7.02
N TRP A 64 12.06 9.77 -8.29
CA TRP A 64 10.74 9.31 -8.76
C TRP A 64 10.56 7.79 -8.57
N ASP A 65 11.64 7.02 -8.72
CA ASP A 65 11.63 5.56 -8.63
C ASP A 65 11.36 5.08 -7.19
N MET A 66 11.86 5.81 -6.19
CA MET A 66 11.55 5.54 -4.78
C MET A 66 10.07 5.77 -4.48
N THR A 67 9.46 6.76 -5.14
CA THR A 67 8.01 6.98 -5.00
C THR A 67 7.21 5.83 -5.60
N TYR A 68 7.63 5.29 -6.75
CA TYR A 68 7.01 4.10 -7.35
C TYR A 68 7.22 2.84 -6.53
N LEU A 69 8.43 2.63 -6.00
CA LEU A 69 8.73 1.47 -5.16
C LEU A 69 7.87 1.48 -3.90
N GLY A 70 7.88 2.58 -3.16
CA GLY A 70 7.14 2.71 -1.92
C GLY A 70 5.63 2.72 -2.11
N MET A 71 5.12 3.54 -3.04
CA MET A 71 3.68 3.68 -3.21
C MET A 71 3.09 2.54 -4.05
N GLN A 72 3.55 2.37 -5.30
CA GLN A 72 2.88 1.50 -6.26
C GLN A 72 3.22 0.02 -6.06
N VAL A 73 4.47 -0.30 -5.71
CA VAL A 73 4.88 -1.70 -5.52
C VAL A 73 4.57 -2.19 -4.10
N LEU A 74 4.94 -1.42 -3.08
CA LEU A 74 4.84 -1.87 -1.69
C LEU A 74 3.46 -1.55 -1.09
N ILE A 75 3.08 -0.27 -0.96
CA ILE A 75 1.82 0.12 -0.29
C ILE A 75 0.59 -0.37 -1.06
N GLU A 76 0.45 0.00 -2.33
CA GLU A 76 -0.70 -0.39 -3.17
C GLU A 76 -0.70 -1.91 -3.42
N GLY A 77 0.46 -2.51 -3.67
CA GLY A 77 0.61 -3.95 -3.86
C GLY A 77 0.12 -4.77 -2.65
N LEU A 78 0.43 -4.33 -1.43
CA LEU A 78 -0.09 -4.93 -0.20
C LEU A 78 -1.56 -4.57 0.05
N ALA A 79 -1.97 -3.33 -0.28
CA ALA A 79 -3.36 -2.89 -0.13
C ALA A 79 -4.33 -3.76 -0.95
N LEU A 80 -3.93 -4.21 -2.14
CA LEU A 80 -4.73 -5.12 -2.97
C LEU A 80 -5.15 -6.41 -2.25
N ALA A 81 -4.29 -6.97 -1.39
CA ALA A 81 -4.64 -8.15 -0.60
C ALA A 81 -5.63 -7.83 0.52
N ALA A 82 -5.49 -6.66 1.18
CA ALA A 82 -6.48 -6.18 2.14
C ALA A 82 -7.84 -5.94 1.48
N PHE A 83 -7.87 -5.26 0.33
CA PHE A 83 -9.10 -5.02 -0.43
C PHE A 83 -9.74 -6.32 -0.90
N ALA A 84 -8.94 -7.30 -1.36
CA ALA A 84 -9.44 -8.62 -1.74
C ALA A 84 -10.12 -9.33 -0.56
N SER A 85 -9.45 -9.33 0.61
CA SER A 85 -10.01 -9.92 1.83
C SER A 85 -11.34 -9.25 2.21
N ILE A 86 -11.42 -7.92 2.16
CA ILE A 86 -12.66 -7.19 2.48
C ILE A 86 -13.74 -7.53 1.46
N ARG A 87 -13.43 -7.49 0.16
CA ARG A 87 -14.38 -7.83 -0.91
C ARG A 87 -14.99 -9.22 -0.73
N ASP A 88 -14.16 -10.21 -0.38
CA ASP A 88 -14.56 -11.61 -0.34
C ASP A 88 -15.28 -11.99 0.95
N THR A 89 -15.07 -11.24 2.04
CA THR A 89 -15.60 -11.59 3.38
C THR A 89 -16.64 -10.61 3.92
N ALA A 90 -16.72 -9.39 3.37
CA ALA A 90 -17.64 -8.38 3.86
C ALA A 90 -19.10 -8.83 3.72
N GLN A 91 -19.83 -8.76 4.83
CA GLN A 91 -21.28 -9.04 4.86
C GLN A 91 -22.11 -7.87 4.31
N ASN A 92 -21.50 -6.69 4.16
CA ASN A 92 -22.14 -5.52 3.58
C ASN A 92 -21.84 -5.43 2.07
N PRO A 93 -22.85 -5.49 1.18
CA PRO A 93 -22.63 -5.52 -0.26
C PRO A 93 -22.03 -4.21 -0.81
N LEU A 94 -22.28 -3.07 -0.18
CA LEU A 94 -21.66 -1.80 -0.56
C LEU A 94 -20.16 -1.82 -0.23
N ALA A 95 -19.77 -2.31 0.94
CA ALA A 95 -18.36 -2.45 1.32
C ALA A 95 -17.60 -3.35 0.34
N ALA A 96 -18.19 -4.50 -0.01
CA ALA A 96 -17.62 -5.42 -0.98
C ALA A 96 -17.46 -4.76 -2.36
N SER A 97 -18.49 -4.04 -2.82
CA SER A 97 -18.49 -3.38 -4.14
C SER A 97 -17.48 -2.25 -4.22
N VAL A 98 -17.39 -1.39 -3.20
CA VAL A 98 -16.42 -0.28 -3.17
C VAL A 98 -15.00 -0.81 -3.27
N ASN A 99 -14.66 -1.84 -2.47
CA ASN A 99 -13.34 -2.46 -2.54
C ASN A 99 -13.08 -3.11 -3.90
N ALA A 100 -14.07 -3.80 -4.48
CA ALA A 100 -13.93 -4.41 -5.81
C ALA A 100 -13.63 -3.39 -6.91
N TYR A 101 -14.27 -2.21 -6.89
CA TYR A 101 -14.03 -1.16 -7.88
C TYR A 101 -12.67 -0.48 -7.69
N VAL A 102 -12.31 -0.12 -6.46
CA VAL A 102 -11.00 0.46 -6.16
C VAL A 102 -9.88 -0.50 -6.59
N MET A 103 -10.01 -1.80 -6.29
CA MET A 103 -9.03 -2.80 -6.72
C MET A 103 -8.76 -2.83 -8.23
N GLN A 104 -9.75 -2.50 -9.08
CA GLN A 104 -9.54 -2.46 -10.53
C GLN A 104 -8.61 -1.32 -10.94
N ASP A 105 -8.70 -0.19 -10.26
CA ASP A 105 -7.85 0.97 -10.48
C ASP A 105 -6.45 0.70 -9.92
N GLU A 106 -6.35 0.25 -8.66
CA GLU A 106 -5.10 -0.08 -7.98
C GLU A 106 -4.30 -1.16 -8.72
N ALA A 107 -4.97 -2.18 -9.29
CA ALA A 107 -4.29 -3.19 -10.08
C ALA A 107 -3.57 -2.60 -11.31
N ARG A 108 -4.13 -1.54 -11.92
CA ARG A 108 -3.45 -0.82 -13.01
C ARG A 108 -2.25 -0.05 -12.47
N HIS A 109 -2.38 0.58 -11.30
CA HIS A 109 -1.35 1.42 -10.69
C HIS A 109 -0.11 0.61 -10.33
N VAL A 110 -0.32 -0.52 -9.63
CA VAL A 110 0.71 -1.51 -9.31
C VAL A 110 1.38 -2.03 -10.58
N ALA A 111 0.61 -2.39 -11.60
CA ALA A 111 1.15 -2.91 -12.86
C ALA A 111 2.05 -1.88 -13.57
N PHE A 112 1.62 -0.62 -13.63
CA PHE A 112 2.39 0.45 -14.25
C PHE A 112 3.69 0.74 -13.50
N GLY A 113 3.64 0.79 -12.17
CA GLY A 113 4.81 0.97 -11.31
C GLY A 113 5.82 -0.15 -11.50
N ARG A 114 5.35 -1.41 -11.44
CA ARG A 114 6.18 -2.59 -11.70
C ARG A 114 6.88 -2.53 -13.05
N LEU A 115 6.14 -2.26 -14.13
CA LEU A 115 6.72 -2.17 -15.48
C LEU A 115 7.76 -1.05 -15.58
N SER A 116 7.46 0.12 -15.01
CA SER A 116 8.35 1.28 -15.02
C SER A 116 9.66 1.01 -14.28
N LEU A 117 9.59 0.38 -13.11
CA LEU A 117 10.76 0.04 -12.30
C LEU A 117 11.59 -1.07 -12.93
N ARG A 118 10.93 -2.12 -13.45
CA ARG A 118 11.61 -3.22 -14.17
C ARG A 118 12.45 -2.71 -15.34
N ASP A 119 11.98 -1.69 -16.06
CA ASP A 119 12.70 -1.14 -17.20
C ASP A 119 13.82 -0.15 -16.79
N TYR A 120 13.78 0.35 -15.54
CA TYR A 120 14.70 1.35 -14.99
C TYR A 120 15.81 0.75 -14.12
N TYR A 121 15.49 -0.13 -13.17
CA TYR A 121 16.44 -0.70 -12.20
C TYR A 121 17.63 -1.46 -12.78
N PRO A 122 17.55 -2.12 -13.95
CA PRO A 122 18.73 -2.67 -14.62
C PRO A 122 19.81 -1.62 -14.97
N ARG A 123 19.46 -0.32 -14.95
CA ARG A 123 20.38 0.79 -15.25
C ARG A 123 21.05 1.36 -14.00
N LEU A 124 20.61 0.95 -12.81
CA LEU A 124 21.19 1.39 -11.55
C LEU A 124 22.50 0.65 -11.27
N SER A 125 23.37 1.30 -10.51
CA SER A 125 24.52 0.63 -9.88
C SER A 125 24.06 -0.38 -8.82
N GLN A 126 24.96 -1.27 -8.39
CA GLN A 126 24.63 -2.20 -7.30
C GLN A 126 24.32 -1.44 -6.01
N ALA A 127 25.13 -0.44 -5.64
CA ALA A 127 24.91 0.35 -4.43
C ALA A 127 23.54 1.06 -4.41
N GLU A 128 23.08 1.54 -5.56
CA GLU A 128 21.72 2.12 -5.68
C GLU A 128 20.64 1.05 -5.51
N ARG A 129 20.82 -0.17 -6.04
CA ARG A 129 19.88 -1.28 -5.84
C ARG A 129 19.85 -1.73 -4.38
N ASP A 130 21.01 -1.88 -3.74
CA ASP A 130 21.13 -2.24 -2.32
C ASP A 130 20.33 -1.27 -1.44
N GLU A 131 20.35 0.03 -1.77
CA GLU A 131 19.55 1.05 -1.09
C GLU A 131 18.03 0.82 -1.26
N ARG A 132 17.57 0.37 -2.44
CA ARG A 132 16.15 0.06 -2.69
C ARG A 132 15.73 -1.22 -1.98
N GLU A 133 16.60 -2.22 -1.95
CA GLU A 133 16.38 -3.47 -1.22
C GLU A 133 16.22 -3.18 0.28
N GLU A 134 17.12 -2.39 0.87
CA GLU A 134 17.03 -1.97 2.28
C GLU A 134 15.71 -1.25 2.56
N PHE A 135 15.36 -0.26 1.73
CA PHE A 135 14.09 0.45 1.84
C PHE A 135 12.88 -0.49 1.77
N ALA A 136 12.90 -1.46 0.86
CA ALA A 136 11.81 -2.41 0.69
C ALA A 136 11.68 -3.37 1.89
N VAL A 137 12.80 -3.79 2.49
CA VAL A 137 12.81 -4.61 3.71
C VAL A 137 12.18 -3.85 4.89
N GLU A 138 12.62 -2.61 5.11
CA GLU A 138 12.06 -1.77 6.18
C GLU A 138 10.56 -1.51 5.98
N ALA A 139 10.16 -1.22 4.75
CA ALA A 139 8.74 -1.08 4.42
C ALA A 139 7.96 -2.39 4.66
N CYS A 140 8.54 -3.56 4.40
CA CYS A 140 7.90 -4.84 4.69
C CYS A 140 7.69 -5.06 6.19
N TYR A 141 8.67 -4.71 7.05
CA TYR A 141 8.49 -4.75 8.51
C TYR A 141 7.39 -3.79 8.97
N ALA A 142 7.42 -2.55 8.46
CA ALA A 142 6.41 -1.55 8.74
C ALA A 142 4.98 -2.04 8.39
N MET A 143 4.83 -2.66 7.22
CA MET A 143 3.53 -3.18 6.78
C MET A 143 3.10 -4.45 7.51
N ARG A 144 4.04 -5.31 7.94
CA ARG A 144 3.75 -6.47 8.78
C ARG A 144 3.13 -6.04 10.12
N ASP A 145 3.70 -5.05 10.76
CA ASP A 145 3.35 -4.63 12.14
C ASP A 145 2.06 -3.80 12.17
N ARG A 146 1.76 -3.09 11.09
CA ARG A 146 0.49 -2.37 10.88
C ARG A 146 -0.76 -3.22 11.14
N PHE A 147 -0.71 -4.54 10.93
CA PHE A 147 -1.88 -5.42 11.09
C PHE A 147 -2.13 -5.89 12.53
N LEU A 148 -1.35 -5.43 13.51
CA LEU A 148 -1.59 -5.72 14.92
C LEU A 148 -2.78 -4.94 15.51
N ALA A 149 -3.23 -3.88 14.84
CA ALA A 149 -4.41 -3.09 15.19
C ALA A 149 -4.39 -2.52 16.63
N GLU A 150 -3.21 -2.12 17.12
CA GLU A 150 -2.99 -1.61 18.48
C GLU A 150 -3.93 -0.44 18.82
N GLU A 151 -4.17 0.48 17.89
CA GLU A 151 -5.05 1.64 18.09
C GLU A 151 -6.52 1.23 18.25
N VAL A 152 -6.92 0.08 17.71
CA VAL A 152 -8.26 -0.47 17.91
C VAL A 152 -8.38 -1.05 19.33
N TRP A 153 -7.39 -1.81 19.77
CA TRP A 153 -7.38 -2.39 21.13
C TRP A 153 -7.34 -1.31 22.20
N GLU A 154 -6.52 -0.28 22.02
CA GLU A 154 -6.45 0.88 22.92
C GLU A 154 -7.81 1.56 23.04
N ARG A 155 -8.49 1.82 21.91
CA ARG A 155 -9.78 2.50 21.90
C ARG A 155 -10.90 1.68 22.53
N LEU A 156 -10.78 0.35 22.53
CA LEU A 156 -11.69 -0.56 23.21
C LEU A 156 -11.37 -0.72 24.71
N GLY A 157 -10.27 -0.12 25.20
CA GLY A 157 -9.81 -0.25 26.59
C GLY A 157 -9.28 -1.65 26.91
N LEU A 158 -8.79 -2.38 25.91
CA LEU A 158 -8.23 -3.71 26.06
C LEU A 158 -6.71 -3.66 26.30
N PRO A 159 -6.11 -4.68 26.94
CA PRO A 159 -4.66 -4.75 27.13
C PRO A 159 -3.94 -4.87 25.77
N VAL A 160 -3.37 -3.76 25.29
CA VAL A 160 -2.81 -3.64 23.93
C VAL A 160 -1.74 -4.70 23.67
N ASP A 161 -0.77 -4.85 24.59
CA ASP A 161 0.35 -5.78 24.42
C ASP A 161 -0.12 -7.23 24.31
N GLU A 162 -1.07 -7.65 25.17
CA GLU A 162 -1.62 -9.01 25.14
C GLU A 162 -2.44 -9.24 23.86
N CYS A 163 -3.26 -8.28 23.46
CA CYS A 163 -4.04 -8.37 22.22
C CYS A 163 -3.16 -8.41 20.97
N ALA A 164 -2.09 -7.62 20.94
CA ALA A 164 -1.11 -7.60 19.85
C ALA A 164 -0.35 -8.92 19.77
N GLU A 165 0.09 -9.47 20.91
CA GLU A 165 0.75 -10.77 20.98
C GLU A 165 -0.19 -11.90 20.49
N HIS A 166 -1.42 -11.93 20.99
CA HIS A 166 -2.44 -12.88 20.54
C HIS A 166 -2.73 -12.77 19.05
N THR A 167 -2.85 -11.54 18.54
CA THR A 167 -3.09 -11.29 17.10
C THR A 167 -1.91 -11.80 16.28
N SER A 168 -0.68 -11.45 16.66
CA SER A 168 0.55 -11.85 15.97
C SER A 168 0.71 -13.38 15.89
N ASN A 169 0.34 -14.07 16.96
CA ASN A 169 0.45 -15.53 17.08
C ASN A 169 -0.76 -16.29 16.53
N SER A 170 -1.82 -15.60 16.09
CA SER A 170 -3.01 -16.25 15.55
C SER A 170 -2.74 -16.90 14.19
N SER A 171 -3.37 -18.05 13.93
CA SER A 171 -3.28 -18.74 12.63
C SER A 171 -3.81 -17.88 11.49
N PHE A 172 -4.85 -17.08 11.76
CA PHE A 172 -5.38 -16.11 10.81
C PHE A 172 -4.33 -15.08 10.40
N MET A 173 -3.67 -14.42 11.36
CA MET A 173 -2.69 -13.38 11.05
C MET A 173 -1.43 -13.96 10.39
N GLN A 174 -1.00 -15.16 10.80
CA GLN A 174 0.10 -15.86 10.14
C GLN A 174 -0.24 -16.14 8.67
N GLY A 175 -1.42 -16.71 8.39
CA GLY A 175 -1.87 -16.97 7.02
C GLY A 175 -2.02 -15.68 6.20
N TYR A 176 -2.64 -14.65 6.78
CA TYR A 176 -2.82 -13.35 6.13
C TYR A 176 -1.49 -12.69 5.74
N ARG A 177 -0.50 -12.71 6.64
CA ARG A 177 0.86 -12.22 6.36
C ARG A 177 1.56 -13.08 5.30
N SER A 178 1.43 -14.41 5.35
CA SER A 178 1.97 -15.29 4.31
C SER A 178 1.40 -14.97 2.92
N ASP A 179 0.09 -14.76 2.82
CA ASP A 179 -0.58 -14.41 1.56
C ASP A 179 -0.15 -13.03 1.04
N LEU A 180 0.00 -12.05 1.93
CA LEU A 180 0.52 -10.73 1.62
C LEU A 180 1.92 -10.81 1.00
N PHE A 181 2.87 -11.47 1.69
CA PHE A 181 4.27 -11.51 1.24
C PHE A 181 4.50 -12.43 0.04
N THR A 182 3.64 -13.42 -0.18
CA THR A 182 3.68 -14.27 -1.39
C THR A 182 3.48 -13.46 -2.67
N ARG A 183 2.85 -12.27 -2.60
CA ARG A 183 2.69 -11.36 -3.74
C ARG A 183 3.84 -10.38 -3.91
N ILE A 184 4.42 -9.91 -2.81
CA ILE A 184 5.50 -8.92 -2.85
C ILE A 184 6.81 -9.53 -3.32
N VAL A 185 7.23 -10.69 -2.80
CA VAL A 185 8.54 -11.27 -3.16
C VAL A 185 8.70 -11.51 -4.67
N PRO A 186 7.73 -12.10 -5.40
CA PRO A 186 7.82 -12.23 -6.85
C PRO A 186 7.82 -10.88 -7.57
N MET A 187 7.16 -9.85 -7.02
CA MET A 187 7.13 -8.51 -7.60
C MET A 187 8.49 -7.82 -7.48
N MET A 188 9.13 -7.93 -6.31
CA MET A 188 10.49 -7.44 -6.07
C MET A 188 11.49 -8.09 -7.05
N LYS A 189 11.42 -9.42 -7.16
CA LYS A 189 12.25 -10.17 -8.11
C LYS A 189 12.05 -9.73 -9.55
N ASP A 190 10.82 -9.44 -9.94
CA ASP A 190 10.52 -9.02 -11.32
C ASP A 190 11.06 -7.62 -11.64
N ILE A 191 11.11 -6.71 -10.67
CA ILE A 191 11.69 -5.37 -10.86
C ILE A 191 13.22 -5.36 -10.73
N GLY A 192 13.84 -6.51 -10.39
CA GLY A 192 15.29 -6.67 -10.33
C GLY A 192 15.92 -6.36 -8.97
N LEU A 193 15.15 -6.54 -7.90
CA LEU A 193 15.55 -6.50 -6.50
C LEU A 193 15.37 -7.87 -5.83
#